data_AF-A0A2W5VKC5-F1
#
_entry.id   AF-A0A2W5VKC5-F1
#
_cell.length_a   1.000
_cell.length_b   1.000
_cell.length_c   1.000
_cell.angle_alpha   90.00
_cell.angle_beta   90.00
_cell.angle_gamma   90.00
#
_symmetry.space_group_name_H-M   'P 1'
#
loop_
_entity.id
_entity.type
_entity.pdbx_description
1 polymer ?
#
loop_
_entity_poly.entity_id
_entity_poly.type
_entity_poly.pdbx_seq_one_letter_code
_entity_poly.pdbx_strand_id
1 'polypeptide(L)'
;MPDLSTVQGRQTTQNRITNNRDSVLPNRRIVEAPDAIVRADMRNAFRGDSVDEVRRALGLVDKVVDSAVDLRKVETQIQNRKDSADGGLDAVQGKALDPAKAKSVAYQRAYYNVSAEQKQSAFETDIETKVTSMVNQGAHLDEIHKFITDSVAEHANQAKDIYPTNEARMKVAEGTMKFAGQLEAKLNASIKARADKEMVDARAATVAADIQAGKPVDFEAGIRPLIEAGIAPAVAKETVRHAITAVALDPDHPRPELLSDLLDAKQADGKTPSLSAEEQLQVENSFVQAEGLLKKKQKEDKDRQQDALTLKWYEAANKGQVVEGEIDAAVAKGLFTGQEAIGLRSAFSRLRDDHLDGEANEDAVIKLELELAKRHPNYEAVRARATAMFHDGRLGTGRAAAKAYLGLMRSTAHDSQTADETERGGASKDDYADGKWLLGKLLPVESDDGVVDPDSARMFIQAKAEWRNRVKNGESPSAAADAVAKTWGPRVAGVAKSPAPTTKKTTFKYDNQGNLK
;
A
#
# COMPACT_ATOMS: atom_id res chain seq x y z
N MET A 1 50.33 47.78 -27.02
CA MET A 1 51.55 48.51 -27.44
C MET A 1 52.72 48.01 -26.62
N PRO A 2 53.89 47.84 -27.24
CA PRO A 2 54.66 46.60 -27.17
C PRO A 2 55.97 46.77 -26.40
N ASP A 3 56.61 45.66 -26.01
CA ASP A 3 58.01 45.55 -26.42
C ASP A 3 58.44 44.10 -26.71
N LEU A 4 59.03 43.98 -27.89
CA LEU A 4 59.65 42.81 -28.48
C LEU A 4 61.15 42.91 -28.15
N SER A 5 61.76 41.85 -27.65
CA SER A 5 63.17 41.60 -27.98
C SER A 5 63.46 40.11 -28.05
N THR A 6 63.31 39.62 -29.28
CA THR A 6 64.07 38.53 -29.87
C THR A 6 65.57 38.75 -29.72
N VAL A 7 66.36 37.74 -29.32
CA VAL A 7 67.65 37.43 -29.95
C VAL A 7 67.94 35.92 -29.85
N GLN A 8 68.07 35.29 -31.03
CA GLN A 8 68.64 33.97 -31.25
C GLN A 8 70.16 33.97 -31.02
N GLY A 9 70.69 32.90 -30.43
CA GLY A 9 72.12 32.60 -30.43
C GLY A 9 72.36 31.10 -30.57
N ARG A 10 72.49 30.63 -31.82
CA ARG A 10 73.09 29.34 -32.18
C ARG A 10 74.54 29.58 -32.55
N GLN A 11 75.46 28.75 -32.05
CA GLN A 11 76.77 28.31 -32.59
C GLN A 11 77.62 27.83 -31.39
N THR A 12 78.49 26.80 -31.37
CA THR A 12 78.95 25.75 -32.30
C THR A 12 79.92 24.83 -31.53
N THR A 13 79.88 23.53 -31.82
CA THR A 13 80.97 22.52 -31.88
C THR A 13 82.24 22.56 -30.98
N GLN A 14 82.42 21.42 -30.29
CA GLN A 14 83.59 20.50 -30.28
C GLN A 14 84.82 20.71 -29.37
N ASN A 15 85.27 19.54 -28.88
CA ASN A 15 86.56 19.12 -28.29
C ASN A 15 86.72 19.29 -26.77
N ARG A 16 87.25 18.35 -25.98
CA ARG A 16 87.74 16.96 -26.11
C ARG A 16 88.05 16.50 -24.65
N ILE A 17 87.54 15.36 -24.19
CA ILE A 17 88.26 14.09 -23.90
C ILE A 17 88.99 14.00 -22.53
N THR A 18 88.80 12.83 -21.87
CA THR A 18 89.55 12.13 -20.77
C THR A 18 89.27 12.56 -19.32
N ASN A 19 89.09 11.69 -18.31
CA ASN A 19 89.46 10.27 -18.14
C ASN A 19 88.67 9.55 -17.00
N ASN A 20 88.23 8.32 -17.27
CA ASN A 20 88.25 7.09 -16.44
C ASN A 20 87.67 7.05 -15.01
N ARG A 21 86.57 6.31 -14.81
CA ARG A 21 86.56 4.92 -14.29
C ARG A 21 85.11 4.49 -14.01
N ASP A 22 84.52 3.70 -14.91
CA ASP A 22 83.41 2.83 -14.55
C ASP A 22 83.55 1.50 -15.28
N SER A 23 83.85 0.47 -14.49
CA SER A 23 83.74 -0.94 -14.85
C SER A 23 82.84 -1.56 -13.80
N VAL A 24 81.66 -2.05 -14.18
CA VAL A 24 81.12 -3.39 -13.87
C VAL A 24 79.80 -3.57 -14.67
N LEU A 25 79.88 -4.40 -15.73
CA LEU A 25 78.86 -5.27 -16.35
C LEU A 25 77.51 -4.71 -16.86
N PRO A 26 77.25 -4.77 -18.18
CA PRO A 26 75.90 -4.84 -18.73
C PRO A 26 75.46 -6.29 -19.04
N ASN A 27 74.40 -6.72 -18.34
CA ASN A 27 73.53 -7.84 -18.71
C ASN A 27 72.82 -7.52 -20.04
N ARG A 28 73.26 -8.11 -21.15
CA ARG A 28 72.47 -8.09 -22.40
C ARG A 28 71.56 -9.32 -22.46
N ARG A 29 70.24 -9.07 -22.46
CA ARG A 29 69.28 -9.89 -23.21
C ARG A 29 68.29 -8.95 -23.91
N ILE A 30 68.70 -8.44 -25.06
CA ILE A 30 67.80 -7.80 -26.02
C ILE A 30 67.06 -8.95 -26.71
N VAL A 31 65.74 -9.02 -26.51
CA VAL A 31 64.84 -9.96 -27.17
C VAL A 31 63.88 -9.12 -28.01
N GLU A 32 64.38 -8.62 -29.13
CA GLU A 32 63.54 -8.09 -30.21
C GLU A 32 64.06 -8.72 -31.50
N ALA A 33 63.24 -9.59 -32.09
CA ALA A 33 63.46 -10.11 -33.43
C ALA A 33 62.91 -9.10 -34.44
N PRO A 34 63.66 -8.74 -35.50
CA PRO A 34 63.17 -7.86 -36.54
C PRO A 34 62.14 -8.56 -37.44
N ASP A 35 61.16 -7.79 -37.92
CA ASP A 35 60.08 -8.21 -38.80
C ASP A 35 60.58 -8.86 -40.09
N ALA A 36 60.00 -10.03 -40.42
CA ALA A 36 60.27 -10.73 -41.67
C ALA A 36 59.51 -10.06 -42.84
N ILE A 37 60.22 -9.27 -43.65
CA ILE A 37 59.75 -8.86 -44.97
C ILE A 37 59.90 -10.04 -45.93
N VAL A 38 58.80 -10.67 -46.30
CA VAL A 38 58.78 -11.68 -47.36
C VAL A 38 58.80 -10.97 -48.72
N ARG A 39 59.94 -11.01 -49.42
CA ARG A 39 59.99 -10.79 -50.86
C ARG A 39 60.29 -12.11 -51.55
N ALA A 40 59.29 -12.61 -52.26
CA ALA A 40 59.46 -13.68 -53.23
C ALA A 40 60.33 -13.17 -54.39
N ASP A 41 61.35 -13.95 -54.78
CA ASP A 41 61.78 -13.97 -56.17
C ASP A 41 62.28 -15.37 -56.55
N MET A 42 61.62 -15.94 -57.56
CA MET A 42 61.95 -17.18 -58.24
C MET A 42 62.67 -16.82 -59.53
N ARG A 43 63.98 -17.09 -59.66
CA ARG A 43 64.62 -17.40 -60.96
C ARG A 43 66.09 -17.79 -60.81
N ASN A 44 66.45 -18.90 -61.47
CA ASN A 44 67.80 -19.38 -61.82
C ASN A 44 68.66 -19.92 -60.67
N ALA A 45 69.43 -21.00 -60.80
CA ALA A 45 69.60 -21.95 -61.90
C ALA A 45 70.30 -23.21 -61.35
N PHE A 46 69.86 -24.37 -61.81
CA PHE A 46 70.58 -25.64 -61.77
C PHE A 46 71.86 -25.54 -62.61
N ARG A 47 73.04 -25.83 -62.04
CA ARG A 47 74.16 -26.55 -62.71
C ARG A 47 75.10 -27.18 -61.67
N GLY A 48 75.09 -28.52 -61.62
CA GLY A 48 76.28 -29.39 -61.63
C GLY A 48 77.26 -29.41 -60.45
N ASP A 49 77.30 -30.60 -59.82
CA ASP A 49 78.46 -31.30 -59.25
C ASP A 49 78.98 -31.05 -57.82
N SER A 50 78.89 -32.14 -57.04
CA SER A 50 79.78 -32.61 -55.95
C SER A 50 79.99 -31.78 -54.67
N VAL A 51 79.23 -30.70 -54.46
CA VAL A 51 79.13 -30.02 -53.15
C VAL A 51 77.73 -30.19 -52.51
N ASP A 52 76.78 -30.77 -53.25
CA ASP A 52 75.38 -30.83 -52.85
C ASP A 52 75.07 -31.87 -51.78
N GLU A 53 75.85 -32.94 -51.57
CA GLU A 53 75.55 -33.87 -50.46
C GLU A 53 75.93 -33.32 -49.09
N VAL A 54 76.98 -32.49 -49.01
CA VAL A 54 77.35 -31.78 -47.78
C VAL A 54 76.37 -30.62 -47.52
N ARG A 55 75.90 -29.93 -48.56
CA ARG A 55 74.82 -28.91 -48.44
C ARG A 55 73.43 -29.49 -48.25
N ARG A 56 73.12 -30.70 -48.71
CA ARG A 56 71.86 -31.41 -48.38
C ARG A 56 71.88 -31.91 -46.96
N ALA A 57 73.02 -32.39 -46.47
CA ALA A 57 73.16 -32.78 -45.06
C ALA A 57 73.08 -31.56 -44.14
N LEU A 58 73.76 -30.45 -44.44
CA LEU A 58 73.67 -29.20 -43.68
C LEU A 58 72.33 -28.47 -43.88
N GLY A 59 71.73 -28.52 -45.07
CA GLY A 59 70.41 -27.94 -45.35
C GLY A 59 69.22 -28.78 -44.88
N LEU A 60 69.39 -30.09 -44.69
CA LEU A 60 68.48 -30.93 -43.90
C LEU A 60 68.61 -30.59 -42.42
N VAL A 61 69.81 -30.28 -41.92
CA VAL A 61 69.99 -29.77 -40.55
C VAL A 61 69.33 -28.40 -40.40
N ASP A 62 69.48 -27.45 -41.32
CA ASP A 62 68.79 -26.16 -41.26
C ASP A 62 67.26 -26.30 -41.38
N LYS A 63 66.75 -27.18 -42.26
CA LYS A 63 65.30 -27.45 -42.32
C LYS A 63 64.77 -28.24 -41.12
N VAL A 64 65.58 -29.09 -40.50
CA VAL A 64 65.23 -29.80 -39.26
C VAL A 64 65.30 -28.85 -38.07
N VAL A 65 66.23 -27.88 -38.07
CA VAL A 65 66.33 -26.84 -37.05
C VAL A 65 65.21 -25.81 -37.21
N ASP A 66 64.91 -25.36 -38.43
CA ASP A 66 63.78 -24.47 -38.71
C ASP A 66 62.44 -25.15 -38.42
N SER A 67 62.25 -26.41 -38.83
CA SER A 67 61.03 -27.16 -38.47
C SER A 67 60.96 -27.49 -36.98
N ALA A 68 62.08 -27.68 -36.27
CA ALA A 68 62.11 -27.82 -34.82
C ALA A 68 61.87 -26.49 -34.09
N VAL A 69 62.35 -25.36 -34.62
CA VAL A 69 62.07 -24.02 -34.11
C VAL A 69 60.60 -23.67 -34.33
N ASP A 70 60.02 -24.03 -35.49
CA ASP A 70 58.61 -23.81 -35.78
C ASP A 70 57.70 -24.78 -35.01
N LEU A 71 58.09 -26.04 -34.81
CA LEU A 71 57.42 -26.97 -33.88
C LEU A 71 57.45 -26.43 -32.45
N ARG A 72 58.60 -25.93 -31.97
CA ARG A 72 58.71 -25.32 -30.64
C ARG A 72 57.86 -24.06 -30.52
N LYS A 73 57.75 -23.22 -31.56
CA LYS A 73 56.85 -22.06 -31.56
C LYS A 73 55.39 -22.52 -31.48
N VAL A 74 54.99 -23.53 -32.24
CA VAL A 74 53.62 -24.09 -32.21
C VAL A 74 53.32 -24.72 -30.84
N GLU A 75 54.23 -25.51 -30.29
CA GLU A 75 54.10 -26.09 -28.94
C GLU A 75 54.01 -25.01 -27.87
N THR A 76 54.83 -23.95 -27.95
CA THR A 76 54.78 -22.81 -27.04
C THR A 76 53.45 -22.06 -27.19
N GLN A 77 52.92 -21.90 -28.39
CA GLN A 77 51.60 -21.29 -28.61
C GLN A 77 50.46 -22.14 -28.05
N ILE A 78 50.50 -23.45 -28.24
CA ILE A 78 49.51 -24.38 -27.67
C ILE A 78 49.56 -24.35 -26.15
N GLN A 79 50.77 -24.36 -25.57
CA GLN A 79 50.94 -24.29 -24.13
C GLN A 79 50.46 -22.94 -23.58
N ASN A 80 50.81 -21.82 -24.21
CA ASN A 80 50.30 -20.50 -23.83
C ASN A 80 48.77 -20.40 -23.90
N ARG A 81 48.13 -21.07 -24.87
CA ARG A 81 46.66 -21.12 -24.94
C ARG A 81 46.06 -21.93 -23.79
N LYS A 82 46.66 -23.09 -23.47
CA LYS A 82 46.24 -23.91 -22.31
C LYS A 82 46.43 -23.16 -21.00
N ASP A 83 47.59 -22.56 -20.81
CA ASP A 83 47.93 -21.75 -19.65
C ASP A 83 46.98 -20.54 -19.51
N SER A 84 46.66 -19.87 -20.61
CA SER A 84 45.66 -18.78 -20.63
C SER A 84 44.26 -19.28 -20.25
N ALA A 85 43.82 -20.42 -20.79
CA ALA A 85 42.52 -21.01 -20.45
C ALA A 85 42.44 -21.44 -18.99
N ASP A 86 43.48 -22.10 -18.47
CA ASP A 86 43.60 -22.48 -17.06
C ASP A 86 43.59 -21.26 -16.14
N GLY A 87 44.35 -20.21 -16.50
CA GLY A 87 44.40 -18.96 -15.72
C GLY A 87 43.06 -18.25 -15.67
N GLY A 88 42.35 -18.20 -16.80
CA GLY A 88 40.99 -17.67 -16.85
C GLY A 88 40.02 -18.50 -16.01
N LEU A 89 40.06 -19.83 -16.09
CA LEU A 89 39.17 -20.72 -15.34
C LEU A 89 39.40 -20.63 -13.83
N ASP A 90 40.65 -20.62 -13.37
CA ASP A 90 40.98 -20.50 -11.96
C ASP A 90 40.50 -19.16 -11.38
N ALA A 91 40.64 -18.07 -12.16
CA ALA A 91 40.10 -16.77 -11.78
C ALA A 91 38.56 -16.77 -11.73
N VAL A 92 37.87 -17.34 -12.73
CA VAL A 92 36.39 -17.46 -12.72
C VAL A 92 35.91 -18.20 -11.46
N GLN A 93 36.63 -19.24 -11.06
CA GLN A 93 36.31 -20.07 -9.89
C GLN A 93 36.72 -19.43 -8.55
N GLY A 94 37.29 -18.22 -8.55
CA GLY A 94 37.72 -17.53 -7.34
C GLY A 94 38.89 -18.19 -6.62
N LYS A 95 39.66 -19.06 -7.29
CA LYS A 95 40.83 -19.72 -6.71
C LYS A 95 41.97 -18.72 -6.58
N ALA A 96 42.84 -18.92 -5.57
CA ALA A 96 44.10 -18.19 -5.48
C ALA A 96 45.02 -18.54 -6.66
N LEU A 97 45.86 -17.58 -7.08
CA LEU A 97 46.85 -17.78 -8.14
C LEU A 97 47.77 -18.97 -7.81
N ASP A 98 47.79 -20.00 -8.65
CA ASP A 98 48.64 -21.18 -8.46
C ASP A 98 50.13 -20.79 -8.66
N PRO A 99 50.99 -20.88 -7.61
CA PRO A 99 52.40 -20.51 -7.71
C PRO A 99 53.19 -21.34 -8.73
N ALA A 100 52.76 -22.57 -9.02
CA ALA A 100 53.42 -23.43 -10.00
C ALA A 100 53.13 -22.98 -11.43
N LYS A 101 51.89 -22.58 -11.72
CA LYS A 101 51.45 -22.10 -13.04
C LYS A 101 51.74 -20.61 -13.27
N ALA A 102 51.92 -19.85 -12.19
CA ALA A 102 52.29 -18.44 -12.23
C ALA A 102 53.62 -18.15 -12.95
N LYS A 103 54.43 -19.16 -13.30
CA LYS A 103 55.62 -18.95 -14.15
C LYS A 103 55.27 -18.62 -15.61
N SER A 104 54.06 -18.96 -16.05
CA SER A 104 53.57 -18.65 -17.40
C SER A 104 52.98 -17.25 -17.45
N VAL A 105 53.54 -16.38 -18.31
CA VAL A 105 53.02 -15.02 -18.54
C VAL A 105 51.59 -15.08 -19.07
N ALA A 106 51.26 -16.08 -19.90
CA ALA A 106 49.92 -16.26 -20.45
C ALA A 106 48.90 -16.61 -19.35
N TYR A 107 49.25 -17.49 -18.41
CA TYR A 107 48.43 -17.83 -17.25
C TYR A 107 48.17 -16.61 -16.36
N GLN A 108 49.24 -15.91 -15.93
CA GLN A 108 49.11 -14.74 -15.07
C GLN A 108 48.24 -13.65 -15.72
N ARG A 109 48.46 -13.38 -17.01
CA ARG A 109 47.70 -12.37 -17.75
C ARG A 109 46.21 -12.72 -17.81
N ALA A 110 45.87 -13.96 -18.12
CA ALA A 110 44.47 -14.40 -18.17
C ALA A 110 43.81 -14.35 -16.78
N TYR A 111 44.51 -14.84 -15.75
CA TYR A 111 44.02 -14.83 -14.37
C TYR A 111 43.72 -13.41 -13.87
N TYR A 112 44.70 -12.50 -13.98
CA TYR A 112 44.53 -11.12 -13.50
C TYR A 112 43.50 -10.34 -14.32
N ASN A 113 43.37 -10.61 -15.62
CA ASN A 113 42.35 -9.96 -16.45
C ASN A 113 40.93 -10.36 -16.02
N VAL A 114 40.66 -11.66 -15.83
CA VAL A 114 39.34 -12.14 -15.40
C VAL A 114 39.05 -11.67 -13.96
N SER A 115 40.03 -11.75 -13.06
CA SER A 115 39.88 -11.25 -11.69
C SER A 115 39.62 -9.74 -11.65
N ALA A 116 40.27 -8.95 -12.52
CA ALA A 116 40.00 -7.52 -12.70
C ALA A 116 38.57 -7.26 -13.15
N GLU A 117 38.09 -7.98 -14.15
CA GLU A 117 36.71 -7.85 -14.66
C GLU A 117 35.67 -8.21 -13.58
N GLN A 118 35.90 -9.27 -12.80
CA GLN A 118 35.02 -9.65 -11.69
C GLN A 118 34.98 -8.61 -10.57
N LYS A 119 36.14 -8.12 -10.12
CA LYS A 119 36.21 -7.08 -9.07
C LYS A 119 35.61 -5.76 -9.55
N GLN A 120 35.81 -5.43 -10.83
CA GLN A 120 35.18 -4.26 -11.45
C GLN A 120 33.65 -4.39 -11.40
N SER A 121 33.07 -5.51 -11.86
CA SER A 121 31.61 -5.70 -11.83
C SER A 121 31.02 -5.68 -10.40
N ALA A 122 31.73 -6.24 -9.43
CA ALA A 122 31.33 -6.20 -8.02
C ALA A 122 31.35 -4.75 -7.47
N PHE A 123 32.39 -3.98 -7.79
CA PHE A 123 32.48 -2.56 -7.45
C PHE A 123 31.33 -1.77 -8.06
N GLU A 124 31.05 -1.95 -9.36
CA GLU A 124 29.96 -1.26 -10.05
C GLU A 124 28.60 -1.53 -9.38
N THR A 125 28.35 -2.80 -9.01
CA THR A 125 27.11 -3.20 -8.33
C THR A 125 26.97 -2.58 -6.94
N ASP A 126 28.05 -2.55 -6.14
CA ASP A 126 28.05 -1.95 -4.80
C ASP A 126 27.81 -0.44 -4.86
N ILE A 127 28.48 0.25 -5.79
CA ILE A 127 28.29 1.70 -5.97
C ILE A 127 26.88 2.02 -6.46
N GLU A 128 26.34 1.29 -7.45
CA GLU A 128 24.96 1.51 -7.92
C GLU A 128 23.94 1.34 -6.79
N THR A 129 24.12 0.32 -5.95
CA THR A 129 23.24 0.04 -4.81
C THR A 129 23.30 1.19 -3.78
N LYS A 130 24.51 1.63 -3.42
CA LYS A 130 24.70 2.71 -2.44
C LYS A 130 24.21 4.06 -2.95
N VAL A 131 24.50 4.41 -4.21
CA VAL A 131 24.02 5.65 -4.83
C VAL A 131 22.50 5.66 -4.87
N THR A 132 21.86 4.56 -5.28
CA THR A 132 20.39 4.45 -5.28
C THR A 132 19.82 4.63 -3.87
N SER A 133 20.45 4.04 -2.86
CA SER A 133 20.06 4.23 -1.46
C SER A 133 20.19 5.69 -1.02
N MET A 134 21.29 6.38 -1.36
CA MET A 134 21.50 7.79 -1.03
C MET A 134 20.46 8.70 -1.68
N VAL A 135 20.16 8.47 -2.96
CA VAL A 135 19.10 9.20 -3.70
C VAL A 135 17.75 9.03 -3.01
N ASN A 136 17.39 7.80 -2.60
CA ASN A 136 16.14 7.53 -1.91
C ASN A 136 16.07 8.14 -0.51
N GLN A 137 17.23 8.34 0.15
CA GLN A 137 17.31 8.87 1.50
C GLN A 137 17.31 10.40 1.59
N GLY A 138 17.33 11.13 0.47
CA GLY A 138 17.42 12.60 0.56
C GLY A 138 18.82 13.17 0.45
N ALA A 139 19.85 12.35 0.17
CA ALA A 139 21.23 12.84 0.15
C ALA A 139 21.41 13.99 -0.87
N HIS A 140 22.25 14.96 -0.52
CA HIS A 140 22.53 16.09 -1.40
C HIS A 140 23.38 15.66 -2.61
N LEU A 141 23.25 16.34 -3.75
CA LEU A 141 23.99 16.00 -4.96
C LEU A 141 25.51 15.99 -4.72
N ASP A 142 26.01 16.97 -3.95
CA ASP A 142 27.43 17.05 -3.59
C ASP A 142 27.90 15.86 -2.76
N GLU A 143 27.05 15.31 -1.90
CA GLU A 143 27.38 14.13 -1.08
C GLU A 143 27.47 12.88 -1.95
N ILE A 144 26.54 12.73 -2.90
CA ILE A 144 26.55 11.62 -3.86
C ILE A 144 27.77 11.74 -4.77
N HIS A 145 28.05 12.92 -5.31
CA HIS A 145 29.23 13.18 -6.15
C HIS A 145 30.54 12.90 -5.40
N LYS A 146 30.64 13.35 -4.15
CA LYS A 146 31.79 13.07 -3.31
C LYS A 146 31.95 11.57 -3.05
N PHE A 147 30.88 10.88 -2.69
CA PHE A 147 30.90 9.43 -2.47
C PHE A 147 31.38 8.66 -3.72
N ILE A 148 30.87 9.01 -4.90
CA ILE A 148 31.29 8.38 -6.16
C ILE A 148 32.77 8.67 -6.43
N THR A 149 33.19 9.94 -6.29
CA THR A 149 34.58 10.36 -6.55
C THR A 149 35.55 9.66 -5.61
N ASP A 150 35.26 9.63 -4.31
CA ASP A 150 36.08 8.98 -3.29
C ASP A 150 36.16 7.47 -3.54
N SER A 151 35.03 6.83 -3.85
CA SER A 151 34.97 5.38 -4.11
C SER A 151 35.70 4.97 -5.40
N VAL A 152 35.58 5.76 -6.47
CA VAL A 152 36.30 5.56 -7.72
C VAL A 152 37.81 5.74 -7.51
N ALA A 153 38.22 6.78 -6.76
CA ALA A 153 39.63 7.01 -6.45
C ALA A 153 40.21 5.88 -5.58
N GLU A 154 39.45 5.40 -4.60
CA GLU A 154 39.85 4.27 -3.75
C GLU A 154 40.02 2.99 -4.58
N HIS A 155 39.03 2.62 -5.41
CA HIS A 155 39.09 1.43 -6.25
C HIS A 155 40.27 1.48 -7.25
N ALA A 156 40.50 2.65 -7.86
CA ALA A 156 41.65 2.86 -8.74
C ALA A 156 43.00 2.72 -8.00
N ASN A 157 43.08 3.11 -6.73
CA ASN A 157 44.27 2.91 -5.91
C ASN A 157 44.44 1.45 -5.49
N GLN A 158 43.38 0.77 -5.05
CA GLN A 158 43.41 -0.67 -4.72
C GLN A 158 43.84 -1.52 -5.93
N ALA A 159 43.44 -1.13 -7.15
CA ALA A 159 43.85 -1.81 -8.37
C ALA A 159 45.37 -1.77 -8.61
N LYS A 160 46.07 -0.71 -8.17
CA LYS A 160 47.55 -0.64 -8.27
C LYS A 160 48.23 -1.68 -7.40
N ASP A 161 47.68 -1.95 -6.22
CA ASP A 161 48.25 -2.87 -5.24
C ASP A 161 47.94 -4.34 -5.58
N ILE A 162 46.76 -4.59 -6.16
CA ILE A 162 46.26 -5.94 -6.45
C ILE A 162 46.81 -6.49 -7.78
N TYR A 163 46.91 -5.64 -8.81
CA TYR A 163 47.26 -6.09 -10.16
C TYR A 163 48.71 -5.71 -10.48
N PRO A 164 49.62 -6.69 -10.68
CA PRO A 164 51.03 -6.40 -10.96
C PRO A 164 51.30 -5.98 -12.42
N THR A 165 50.37 -6.25 -13.35
CA THR A 165 50.54 -5.96 -14.78
C THR A 165 49.89 -4.63 -15.16
N ASN A 166 50.58 -3.83 -15.99
CA ASN A 166 50.04 -2.56 -16.49
C ASN A 166 48.75 -2.75 -17.29
N GLU A 167 48.61 -3.85 -18.02
CA GLU A 167 47.41 -4.11 -18.83
C GLU A 167 46.16 -4.35 -17.97
N ALA A 168 46.26 -5.12 -16.88
CA ALA A 168 45.13 -5.33 -15.98
C ALA A 168 44.75 -4.03 -15.27
N ARG A 169 45.73 -3.21 -14.88
CA ARG A 169 45.51 -1.87 -14.32
C ARG A 169 44.79 -0.94 -15.31
N MET A 170 45.22 -0.93 -16.58
CA MET A 170 44.58 -0.15 -17.63
C MET A 170 43.14 -0.59 -17.88
N LYS A 171 42.86 -1.89 -17.89
CA LYS A 171 41.49 -2.41 -18.01
C LYS A 171 40.58 -1.95 -16.86
N VAL A 172 41.06 -2.00 -15.62
CA VAL A 172 40.28 -1.51 -14.47
C VAL A 172 40.06 0.00 -14.58
N ALA A 173 41.07 0.77 -14.99
CA ALA A 173 40.94 2.21 -15.19
C ALA A 173 39.91 2.55 -16.30
N GLU A 174 39.98 1.88 -17.46
CA GLU A 174 39.02 2.04 -18.56
C GLU A 174 37.59 1.66 -18.13
N GLY A 175 37.42 0.54 -17.43
CA GLY A 175 36.13 0.10 -16.89
C GLY A 175 35.56 1.12 -15.90
N THR A 176 36.39 1.63 -15.00
CA THR A 176 35.99 2.62 -14.00
C THR A 176 35.58 3.95 -14.63
N MET A 177 36.30 4.44 -15.65
CA MET A 177 35.91 5.64 -16.38
C MET A 177 34.59 5.47 -17.13
N LYS A 178 34.41 4.31 -17.79
CA LYS A 178 33.16 3.99 -18.50
C LYS A 178 31.98 3.92 -17.52
N PHE A 179 32.18 3.26 -16.38
CA PHE A 179 31.17 3.17 -15.33
C PHE A 179 30.81 4.55 -14.77
N ALA A 180 31.80 5.40 -14.47
CA ALA A 180 31.54 6.75 -13.97
C ALA A 180 30.63 7.56 -14.92
N GLY A 181 30.89 7.50 -16.23
CA GLY A 181 30.03 8.16 -17.23
C GLY A 181 28.61 7.56 -17.32
N GLN A 182 28.47 6.25 -17.14
CA GLN A 182 27.14 5.59 -17.08
C GLN A 182 26.39 5.93 -15.80
N LEU A 183 27.11 6.01 -14.67
CA LEU A 183 26.56 6.29 -13.36
C LEU A 183 26.01 7.72 -13.29
N GLU A 184 26.67 8.70 -13.90
CA GLU A 184 26.17 10.08 -13.98
C GLU A 184 24.82 10.16 -14.71
N ALA A 185 24.68 9.47 -15.84
CA ALA A 185 23.42 9.41 -16.58
C ALA A 185 22.31 8.72 -15.75
N LYS A 186 22.63 7.61 -15.07
CA LYS A 186 21.70 6.91 -14.17
C LYS A 186 21.31 7.77 -12.97
N LEU A 187 22.26 8.49 -12.37
CA LEU A 187 22.04 9.38 -11.24
C LEU A 187 21.09 10.51 -11.63
N ASN A 188 21.36 11.20 -12.74
CA ASN A 188 20.49 12.26 -13.25
C ASN A 188 19.07 11.75 -13.53
N ALA A 189 18.93 10.54 -14.10
CA ALA A 189 17.62 9.91 -14.30
C ALA A 189 16.91 9.60 -12.98
N SER A 190 17.62 9.11 -11.96
CA SER A 190 17.05 8.79 -10.65
C SER A 190 16.62 10.04 -9.86
N ILE A 191 17.43 11.10 -9.89
CA ILE A 191 17.10 12.39 -9.26
C ILE A 191 15.88 12.99 -9.94
N LYS A 192 15.85 12.98 -11.28
CA LYS A 192 14.69 13.43 -12.03
C LYS A 192 13.45 12.63 -11.66
N ALA A 193 13.51 11.30 -11.65
CA ALA A 193 12.37 10.45 -11.30
C ALA A 193 11.83 10.74 -9.89
N ARG A 194 12.72 11.03 -8.94
CA ARG A 194 12.31 11.42 -7.59
C ARG A 194 11.67 12.80 -7.56
N ALA A 195 12.28 13.80 -8.19
CA ALA A 195 11.71 15.15 -8.27
C ALA A 195 10.34 15.13 -8.96
N ASP A 196 10.22 14.39 -10.06
CA ASP A 196 8.98 14.18 -10.79
C ASP A 196 7.89 13.57 -9.88
N LYS A 197 8.26 12.58 -9.06
CA LYS A 197 7.35 11.97 -8.07
C LYS A 197 6.93 12.97 -6.98
N GLU A 198 7.87 13.70 -6.40
CA GLU A 198 7.58 14.69 -5.35
C GLU A 198 6.65 15.79 -5.89
N MET A 199 6.84 16.21 -7.14
CA MET A 199 5.94 17.16 -7.81
C MET A 199 4.54 16.59 -8.04
N VAL A 200 4.45 15.34 -8.47
CA VAL A 200 3.19 14.60 -8.66
C VAL A 200 2.42 14.51 -7.33
N ASP A 201 3.09 14.09 -6.26
CA ASP A 201 2.49 13.94 -4.92
C ASP A 201 2.04 15.31 -4.37
N ALA A 202 2.88 16.34 -4.49
CA ALA A 202 2.54 17.70 -4.07
C ALA A 202 1.34 18.26 -4.86
N ARG A 203 1.24 17.94 -6.15
CA ARG A 203 0.12 18.37 -6.98
C ARG A 203 -1.18 17.67 -6.59
N ALA A 204 -1.14 16.36 -6.35
CA ALA A 204 -2.30 15.61 -5.87
C ALA A 204 -2.82 16.19 -4.54
N ALA A 205 -1.92 16.49 -3.60
CA ALA A 205 -2.28 17.13 -2.33
C ALA A 205 -2.88 18.52 -2.52
N THR A 206 -2.34 19.33 -3.44
CA THR A 206 -2.87 20.66 -3.74
C THR A 206 -4.28 20.59 -4.34
N VAL A 207 -4.50 19.68 -5.29
CA VAL A 207 -5.84 19.48 -5.89
C VAL A 207 -6.84 19.06 -4.82
N ALA A 208 -6.49 18.11 -3.95
CA ALA A 208 -7.34 17.70 -2.85
C ALA A 208 -7.67 18.86 -1.90
N ALA A 209 -6.67 19.66 -1.52
CA ALA A 209 -6.85 20.82 -0.65
C ALA A 209 -7.73 21.91 -1.29
N ASP A 210 -7.56 22.16 -2.60
CA ASP A 210 -8.38 23.13 -3.35
C ASP A 210 -9.85 22.70 -3.39
N ILE A 211 -10.11 21.41 -3.64
CA ILE A 211 -11.46 20.83 -3.63
C ILE A 211 -12.09 20.94 -2.24
N GLN A 212 -11.32 20.64 -1.19
CA GLN A 212 -11.77 20.76 0.20
C GLN A 212 -12.06 22.22 0.60
N ALA A 213 -11.31 23.17 0.03
CA ALA A 213 -11.58 24.61 0.17
C ALA A 213 -12.79 25.10 -0.65
N GLY A 214 -13.48 24.22 -1.38
CA GLY A 214 -14.65 24.56 -2.17
C GLY A 214 -14.34 25.24 -3.50
N LYS A 215 -13.09 25.20 -3.96
CA LYS A 215 -12.74 25.69 -5.31
C LYS A 215 -13.32 24.74 -6.37
N PRO A 216 -13.74 25.26 -7.54
CA PRO A 216 -14.23 24.42 -8.63
C PRO A 216 -13.12 23.49 -9.12
N VAL A 217 -13.51 22.27 -9.53
CA VAL A 217 -12.59 21.30 -10.14
C VAL A 217 -12.23 21.79 -11.54
N ASP A 218 -10.97 22.13 -11.75
CA ASP A 218 -10.42 22.39 -13.08
C ASP A 218 -9.37 21.32 -13.38
N PHE A 219 -9.79 20.26 -14.07
CA PHE A 219 -8.95 19.11 -14.38
C PHE A 219 -7.75 19.51 -15.25
N GLU A 220 -7.97 20.35 -16.27
CA GLU A 220 -6.91 20.80 -17.19
C GLU A 220 -5.92 21.74 -16.49
N ALA A 221 -6.40 22.68 -15.66
CA ALA A 221 -5.51 23.49 -14.84
C ALA A 221 -4.77 22.64 -13.79
N GLY A 222 -5.38 21.54 -13.33
CA GLY A 222 -4.76 20.49 -12.52
C GLY A 222 -3.51 19.90 -13.18
N ILE A 223 -3.64 19.52 -14.44
CA ILE A 223 -2.64 18.78 -15.23
C ILE A 223 -1.52 19.69 -15.76
N ARG A 224 -1.87 20.90 -16.21
CA ARG A 224 -0.96 21.79 -16.94
C ARG A 224 0.41 22.01 -16.26
N PRO A 225 0.50 22.29 -14.94
CA PRO A 225 1.79 22.49 -14.27
C PRO A 225 2.70 21.26 -14.31
N LEU A 226 2.13 20.04 -14.29
CA LEU A 226 2.91 18.80 -14.38
C LEU A 226 3.46 18.60 -15.80
N ILE A 227 2.67 18.89 -16.83
CA ILE A 227 3.12 18.81 -18.22
C ILE A 227 4.20 19.86 -18.49
N GLU A 228 4.03 21.10 -18.00
CA GLU A 228 5.03 22.18 -18.12
C GLU A 228 6.36 21.81 -17.41
N ALA A 229 6.29 21.01 -16.35
CA ALA A 229 7.46 20.46 -15.65
C ALA A 229 8.11 19.26 -16.37
N GLY A 230 7.54 18.78 -17.48
CA GLY A 230 8.06 17.67 -18.27
C GLY A 230 7.59 16.28 -17.84
N ILE A 231 6.54 16.20 -17.00
CA ILE A 231 5.87 14.94 -16.66
C ILE A 231 5.05 14.46 -17.85
N ALA A 232 5.08 13.16 -18.12
CA ALA A 232 4.28 12.56 -19.19
C ALA A 232 2.78 12.86 -18.99
N PRO A 233 2.04 13.30 -20.03
CA PRO A 233 0.64 13.68 -19.91
C PRO A 233 -0.26 12.59 -19.30
N ALA A 234 0.01 11.32 -19.60
CA ALA A 234 -0.72 10.19 -19.01
C ALA A 234 -0.56 10.12 -17.48
N VAL A 235 0.66 10.30 -16.98
CA VAL A 235 0.95 10.28 -15.53
C VAL A 235 0.31 11.48 -14.84
N ALA A 236 0.37 12.67 -15.47
CA ALA A 236 -0.24 13.88 -14.94
C ALA A 236 -1.77 13.78 -14.86
N LYS A 237 -2.42 13.28 -15.92
CA LYS A 237 -3.87 13.00 -15.94
C LYS A 237 -4.25 12.02 -14.84
N GLU A 238 -3.52 10.92 -14.72
CA GLU A 238 -3.82 9.87 -13.76
C GLU A 238 -3.71 10.35 -12.31
N THR A 239 -2.68 11.15 -12.03
CA THR A 239 -2.46 11.77 -10.72
C THR A 239 -3.64 12.65 -10.30
N VAL A 240 -4.02 13.59 -11.17
CA VAL A 240 -5.09 14.55 -10.87
C VAL A 240 -6.43 13.83 -10.76
N ARG A 241 -6.69 12.86 -11.65
CA ARG A 241 -7.88 12.02 -11.63
C ARG A 241 -8.00 11.27 -10.31
N HIS A 242 -6.95 10.57 -9.88
CA HIS A 242 -6.94 9.85 -8.61
C HIS A 242 -7.16 10.78 -7.41
N ALA A 243 -6.57 11.98 -7.41
CA ALA A 243 -6.78 12.95 -6.34
C ALA A 243 -8.26 13.37 -6.25
N ILE A 244 -8.90 13.67 -7.39
CA ILE A 244 -10.34 14.01 -7.43
C ILE A 244 -11.18 12.82 -6.97
N THR A 245 -10.90 11.61 -7.48
CA THR A 245 -11.65 10.40 -7.11
C THR A 245 -11.51 10.06 -5.63
N ALA A 246 -10.33 10.22 -5.05
CA ALA A 246 -10.12 10.00 -3.61
C ALA A 246 -10.96 10.94 -2.76
N VAL A 247 -11.05 12.23 -3.12
CA VAL A 247 -11.90 13.19 -2.40
C VAL A 247 -13.38 12.90 -2.61
N ALA A 248 -13.79 12.52 -3.82
CA ALA A 248 -15.18 12.20 -4.11
C ALA A 248 -15.70 10.96 -3.36
N LEU A 249 -14.81 10.00 -3.09
CA LEU A 249 -15.08 8.74 -2.40
C LEU A 249 -14.83 8.80 -0.89
N ASP A 250 -14.54 9.98 -0.32
CA ASP A 250 -14.42 10.14 1.13
C ASP A 250 -15.70 9.65 1.82
N PRO A 251 -15.66 8.60 2.65
CA PRO A 251 -16.84 8.08 3.35
C PRO A 251 -17.50 9.12 4.26
N ASP A 252 -16.70 10.04 4.81
CA ASP A 252 -17.20 11.08 5.70
C ASP A 252 -17.82 12.22 4.92
N HIS A 253 -17.38 12.50 3.70
CA HIS A 253 -17.89 13.60 2.87
C HIS A 253 -17.98 13.16 1.40
N PRO A 254 -18.90 12.25 1.05
CA PRO A 254 -18.99 11.75 -0.32
C PRO A 254 -19.49 12.87 -1.25
N ARG A 255 -18.79 13.06 -2.37
CA ARG A 255 -19.00 14.17 -3.31
C ARG A 255 -19.09 13.68 -4.77
N PRO A 256 -20.19 12.99 -5.14
CA PRO A 256 -20.37 12.46 -6.50
C PRO A 256 -20.36 13.55 -7.57
N GLU A 257 -20.72 14.79 -7.22
CA GLU A 257 -20.69 15.93 -8.14
C GLU A 257 -19.29 16.18 -8.73
N LEU A 258 -18.22 15.94 -7.96
CA LEU A 258 -16.84 16.09 -8.46
C LEU A 258 -16.51 15.12 -9.59
N LEU A 259 -17.11 13.93 -9.56
CA LEU A 259 -16.92 12.92 -10.59
C LEU A 259 -17.78 13.23 -11.83
N SER A 260 -18.95 13.84 -11.65
CA SER A 260 -19.73 14.39 -12.75
C SER A 260 -18.96 15.52 -13.45
N ASP A 261 -18.43 16.48 -12.70
CA ASP A 261 -17.63 17.59 -13.23
C ASP A 261 -16.39 17.07 -13.99
N LEU A 262 -15.79 16.00 -13.50
CA LEU A 262 -14.66 15.33 -14.14
C LEU A 262 -15.04 14.61 -15.44
N LEU A 263 -16.22 14.00 -15.53
CA LEU A 263 -16.74 13.41 -16.77
C LEU A 263 -17.06 14.49 -17.82
N ASP A 264 -17.56 15.64 -17.36
CA ASP A 264 -17.88 16.79 -18.20
C ASP A 264 -16.66 17.63 -18.57
N ALA A 265 -15.50 17.35 -17.98
CA ALA A 265 -14.25 18.05 -18.25
C ALA A 265 -13.85 17.92 -19.74
N LYS A 266 -13.51 19.06 -20.33
CA LYS A 266 -13.10 19.16 -21.74
C LYS A 266 -11.70 19.71 -21.85
N GLN A 267 -11.02 19.30 -22.91
CA GLN A 267 -9.73 19.84 -23.28
C GLN A 267 -9.84 21.33 -23.63
N ALA A 268 -8.69 21.98 -23.85
CA ALA A 268 -8.62 23.40 -24.20
C ALA A 268 -9.42 23.78 -25.47
N ASP A 269 -9.80 22.82 -26.31
CA ASP A 269 -10.65 23.02 -27.48
C ASP A 269 -12.16 23.16 -27.15
N GLY A 270 -12.54 22.91 -25.90
CA GLY A 270 -13.92 22.97 -25.40
C GLY A 270 -14.87 21.93 -25.99
N LYS A 271 -14.36 20.95 -26.74
CA LYS A 271 -15.16 19.97 -27.49
C LYS A 271 -14.77 18.53 -27.17
N THR A 272 -13.47 18.27 -27.06
CA THR A 272 -12.96 16.92 -26.83
C THR A 272 -12.99 16.63 -25.33
N PRO A 273 -13.55 15.49 -24.89
CA PRO A 273 -13.46 15.07 -23.50
C PRO A 273 -12.00 15.00 -23.04
N SER A 274 -11.74 15.44 -21.81
CA SER A 274 -10.40 15.37 -21.22
C SER A 274 -9.96 13.93 -20.92
N LEU A 275 -10.93 13.04 -20.74
CA LEU A 275 -10.76 11.62 -20.46
C LEU A 275 -10.99 10.76 -21.71
N SER A 276 -10.21 9.70 -21.85
CA SER A 276 -10.47 8.60 -22.78
C SER A 276 -11.69 7.78 -22.35
N ALA A 277 -12.23 6.95 -23.25
CA ALA A 277 -13.40 6.12 -22.96
C ALA A 277 -13.15 5.13 -21.80
N GLU A 278 -11.94 4.58 -21.68
CA GLU A 278 -11.58 3.70 -20.56
C GLU A 278 -11.51 4.46 -19.23
N GLU A 279 -10.97 5.68 -19.24
CA GLU A 279 -10.91 6.53 -18.06
C GLU A 279 -12.32 6.99 -17.64
N GLN A 280 -13.20 7.30 -18.59
CA GLN A 280 -14.60 7.64 -18.33
C GLN A 280 -15.32 6.51 -17.62
N LEU A 281 -15.19 5.26 -18.09
CA LEU A 281 -15.81 4.10 -17.46
C LEU A 281 -15.33 3.91 -16.00
N GLN A 282 -14.06 4.14 -15.73
CA GLN A 282 -13.51 4.06 -14.36
C GLN A 282 -14.07 5.17 -13.45
N VAL A 283 -14.24 6.39 -13.98
CA VAL A 283 -14.87 7.51 -13.27
C VAL A 283 -16.36 7.26 -13.06
N GLU A 284 -17.08 6.71 -14.04
CA GLU A 284 -18.50 6.32 -13.90
C GLU A 284 -18.70 5.27 -12.81
N ASN A 285 -17.86 4.23 -12.75
CA ASN A 285 -17.92 3.24 -11.67
C ASN A 285 -17.69 3.89 -10.29
N SER A 286 -16.74 4.82 -10.21
CA SER A 286 -16.48 5.60 -8.99
C SER A 286 -17.66 6.51 -8.64
N PHE A 287 -18.35 7.07 -9.65
CA PHE A 287 -19.52 7.91 -9.47
C PHE A 287 -20.67 7.13 -8.82
N VAL A 288 -20.95 5.92 -9.30
CA VAL A 288 -21.95 5.02 -8.70
C VAL A 288 -21.60 4.69 -7.24
N GLN A 289 -20.32 4.46 -6.95
CA GLN A 289 -19.85 4.23 -5.58
C GLN A 289 -20.05 5.46 -4.68
N ALA A 290 -19.66 6.65 -5.15
CA ALA A 290 -19.85 7.92 -4.44
C ALA A 290 -21.34 8.21 -4.17
N GLU A 291 -22.22 7.96 -5.14
CA GLU A 291 -23.67 8.07 -4.94
C GLU A 291 -24.17 7.08 -3.88
N GLY A 292 -23.66 5.85 -3.89
CA GLY A 292 -23.99 4.85 -2.89
C GLY A 292 -23.62 5.31 -1.48
N LEU A 293 -22.42 5.87 -1.32
CA LEU A 293 -21.95 6.46 -0.07
C LEU A 293 -22.81 7.65 0.36
N LEU A 294 -23.13 8.56 -0.57
CA LEU A 294 -23.99 9.72 -0.30
C LEU A 294 -25.38 9.29 0.16
N LYS A 295 -26.02 8.34 -0.54
CA LYS A 295 -27.34 7.80 -0.17
C LYS A 295 -27.30 7.12 1.21
N LYS A 296 -26.23 6.38 1.49
CA LYS A 296 -26.01 5.75 2.81
C LYS A 296 -25.88 6.80 3.91
N LYS A 297 -25.03 7.81 3.72
CA LYS A 297 -24.84 8.89 4.71
C LYS A 297 -26.11 9.72 4.92
N GLN A 298 -26.82 10.07 3.85
CA GLN A 298 -28.12 10.76 3.95
C GLN A 298 -29.15 9.93 4.72
N LYS A 299 -29.15 8.61 4.53
CA LYS A 299 -30.00 7.71 5.31
C LYS A 299 -29.59 7.71 6.79
N GLU A 300 -28.31 7.55 7.09
CA GLU A 300 -27.80 7.57 8.47
C GLU A 300 -28.12 8.89 9.19
N ASP A 301 -27.94 10.04 8.51
CA ASP A 301 -28.29 11.34 9.06
C ASP A 301 -29.81 11.49 9.28
N LYS A 302 -30.62 10.97 8.37
CA LYS A 302 -32.08 10.93 8.52
C LYS A 302 -32.49 10.08 9.71
N ASP A 303 -31.95 8.88 9.83
CA ASP A 303 -32.23 7.94 10.93
C ASP A 303 -31.82 8.57 12.26
N ARG A 304 -30.65 9.21 12.33
CA ARG A 304 -30.18 9.94 13.52
C ARG A 304 -31.13 11.08 13.92
N GLN A 305 -31.66 11.83 12.94
CA GLN A 305 -32.65 12.89 13.20
C GLN A 305 -33.99 12.33 13.67
N GLN A 306 -34.48 11.24 13.06
CA GLN A 306 -35.68 10.54 13.52
C GLN A 306 -35.52 10.05 14.97
N ASP A 307 -34.36 9.47 15.30
CA ASP A 307 -34.07 8.94 16.62
C ASP A 307 -34.09 10.04 17.68
N ALA A 308 -33.43 11.16 17.39
CA ALA A 308 -33.36 12.31 18.28
C ALA A 308 -34.76 12.90 18.55
N LEU A 309 -35.58 13.03 17.50
CA LEU A 309 -36.96 13.50 17.63
C LEU A 309 -37.83 12.52 18.43
N THR A 310 -37.70 11.22 18.17
CA THR A 310 -38.47 10.18 18.87
C THR A 310 -38.18 10.21 20.38
N LEU A 311 -36.91 10.33 20.77
CA LEU A 311 -36.51 10.44 22.18
C LEU A 311 -37.04 11.75 22.79
N LYS A 312 -36.89 12.88 22.09
CA LYS A 312 -37.40 14.18 22.52
C LYS A 312 -38.92 14.13 22.76
N TRP A 313 -39.68 13.58 21.83
CA TRP A 313 -41.15 13.48 21.95
C TRP A 313 -41.57 12.56 23.09
N TYR A 314 -40.87 11.45 23.28
CA TYR A 314 -41.12 10.56 24.42
C TYR A 314 -40.92 11.29 25.76
N GLU A 315 -39.85 12.06 25.91
CA GLU A 315 -39.59 12.85 27.12
C GLU A 315 -40.61 13.99 27.31
N ALA A 316 -40.99 14.68 26.23
CA ALA A 316 -42.00 15.74 26.24
C ALA A 316 -43.38 15.19 26.66
N ALA A 317 -43.79 14.05 26.09
CA ALA A 317 -45.05 13.40 26.41
C ALA A 317 -45.10 12.91 27.87
N ASN A 318 -44.00 12.39 28.42
CA ASN A 318 -43.92 12.05 29.84
C ASN A 318 -44.08 13.27 30.77
N LYS A 319 -43.78 14.48 30.28
CA LYS A 319 -44.03 15.75 30.97
C LYS A 319 -45.42 16.33 30.70
N GLY A 320 -46.28 15.61 29.97
CA GLY A 320 -47.63 16.03 29.61
C GLY A 320 -47.69 17.05 28.46
N GLN A 321 -46.62 17.21 27.69
CA GLN A 321 -46.59 18.13 26.55
C GLN A 321 -47.24 17.51 25.31
N VAL A 322 -47.89 18.35 24.50
CA VAL A 322 -48.48 18.01 23.20
C VAL A 322 -47.36 18.00 22.15
N VAL A 323 -47.21 16.91 21.41
CA VAL A 323 -46.10 16.70 20.44
C VAL A 323 -46.59 16.53 19.00
N GLU A 324 -47.90 16.45 18.78
CA GLU A 324 -48.52 16.16 17.49
C GLU A 324 -48.13 17.17 16.41
N GLY A 325 -48.06 18.46 16.75
CA GLY A 325 -47.59 19.49 15.83
C GLY A 325 -46.11 19.36 15.44
N GLU A 326 -45.26 18.86 16.35
CA GLU A 326 -43.87 18.56 16.02
C GLU A 326 -43.75 17.34 15.10
N ILE A 327 -44.61 16.33 15.30
CA ILE A 327 -44.70 15.16 14.42
C ILE A 327 -45.09 15.59 13.00
N ASP A 328 -46.11 16.45 12.86
CA ASP A 328 -46.54 16.97 11.56
C ASP A 328 -45.42 17.77 10.87
N ALA A 329 -44.68 18.58 11.61
CA ALA A 329 -43.52 19.31 11.09
C ALA A 329 -42.39 18.36 10.63
N ALA A 330 -42.19 17.23 11.32
CA ALA A 330 -41.20 16.22 10.93
C ALA A 330 -41.62 15.43 9.67
N VAL A 331 -42.91 15.14 9.51
CA VAL A 331 -43.47 14.54 8.28
C VAL A 331 -43.33 15.49 7.10
N ALA A 332 -43.62 16.78 7.29
CA ALA A 332 -43.45 17.79 6.24
C ALA A 332 -41.99 17.90 5.75
N LYS A 333 -41.03 17.57 6.62
CA LYS A 333 -39.59 17.49 6.29
C LYS A 333 -39.17 16.13 5.69
N GLY A 334 -40.10 15.20 5.50
CA GLY A 334 -39.83 13.86 4.99
C GLY A 334 -39.08 12.94 5.96
N LEU A 335 -38.99 13.31 7.24
CA LEU A 335 -38.29 12.51 8.25
C LEU A 335 -39.07 11.23 8.53
N PHE A 336 -40.37 11.31 8.81
CA PHE A 336 -41.20 10.12 9.08
C PHE A 336 -42.13 9.80 7.92
N THR A 337 -42.44 8.51 7.73
CA THR A 337 -43.50 8.10 6.81
C THR A 337 -44.88 8.48 7.37
N GLY A 338 -45.87 8.60 6.49
CA GLY A 338 -47.25 8.89 6.90
C GLY A 338 -47.80 7.85 7.90
N GLN A 339 -47.48 6.57 7.71
CA GLN A 339 -47.94 5.50 8.61
C GLN A 339 -47.29 5.56 9.99
N GLU A 340 -45.98 5.80 10.07
CA GLU A 340 -45.27 5.99 11.34
C GLU A 340 -45.82 7.20 12.08
N ALA A 341 -46.08 8.31 11.38
CA ALA A 341 -46.62 9.51 11.98
C ALA A 341 -48.06 9.33 12.51
N ILE A 342 -48.91 8.57 11.81
CA ILE A 342 -50.24 8.22 12.34
C ILE A 342 -50.09 7.34 13.59
N GLY A 343 -49.16 6.37 13.57
CA GLY A 343 -48.88 5.51 14.72
C GLY A 343 -48.41 6.29 15.94
N LEU A 344 -47.44 7.20 15.75
CA LEU A 344 -46.91 8.07 16.79
C LEU A 344 -47.98 9.03 17.33
N ARG A 345 -48.72 9.74 16.46
CA ARG A 345 -49.83 10.62 16.88
C ARG A 345 -50.87 9.88 17.69
N SER A 346 -51.32 8.73 17.19
CA SER A 346 -52.33 7.90 17.87
C SER A 346 -51.82 7.41 19.22
N ALA A 347 -50.56 6.98 19.30
CA ALA A 347 -50.00 6.51 20.56
C ALA A 347 -49.84 7.63 21.59
N PHE A 348 -49.34 8.81 21.18
CA PHE A 348 -49.20 9.94 22.09
C PHE A 348 -50.56 10.50 22.54
N SER A 349 -51.54 10.60 21.65
CA SER A 349 -52.90 11.00 22.02
C SER A 349 -53.54 9.98 22.96
N ARG A 350 -53.46 8.67 22.70
CA ARG A 350 -53.94 7.64 23.65
C ARG A 350 -53.25 7.73 25.01
N LEU A 351 -51.96 8.05 25.04
CA LEU A 351 -51.22 8.18 26.30
C LEU A 351 -51.71 9.34 27.17
N ARG A 352 -52.26 10.38 26.54
CA ARG A 352 -52.83 11.58 27.17
C ARG A 352 -54.33 11.45 27.47
N ASP A 353 -55.10 10.98 26.49
CA ASP A 353 -56.55 11.14 26.41
C ASP A 353 -57.33 9.87 26.80
N ASP A 354 -56.73 8.67 26.67
CA ASP A 354 -57.44 7.43 27.04
C ASP A 354 -57.49 7.26 28.57
N HIS A 355 -58.72 7.13 29.09
CA HIS A 355 -58.97 6.80 30.50
C HIS A 355 -58.93 5.29 30.78
N LEU A 356 -58.94 4.46 29.73
CA LEU A 356 -58.85 3.00 29.84
C LEU A 356 -57.40 2.57 29.65
N ASP A 357 -56.83 1.95 30.69
CA ASP A 357 -55.46 1.44 30.61
C ASP A 357 -55.31 0.36 29.54
N GLY A 358 -56.33 -0.48 29.32
CA GLY A 358 -56.27 -1.58 28.35
C GLY A 358 -55.21 -2.62 28.71
N GLU A 359 -54.88 -3.49 27.75
CA GLU A 359 -53.87 -4.54 27.91
C GLU A 359 -52.86 -4.49 26.76
N ALA A 360 -51.57 -4.61 27.07
CA ALA A 360 -50.53 -4.77 26.07
C ALA A 360 -50.34 -6.26 25.74
N ASN A 361 -50.13 -6.58 24.47
CA ASN A 361 -49.71 -7.92 24.07
C ASN A 361 -48.23 -8.10 24.38
N GLU A 362 -47.93 -8.55 25.60
CA GLU A 362 -46.56 -8.69 26.10
C GLU A 362 -45.71 -9.60 25.22
N ASP A 363 -46.26 -10.71 24.70
CA ASP A 363 -45.53 -11.62 23.81
C ASP A 363 -45.04 -10.95 22.54
N ALA A 364 -45.88 -10.08 21.93
CA ALA A 364 -45.51 -9.33 20.75
C ALA A 364 -44.40 -8.30 21.04
N VAL A 365 -44.47 -7.63 22.20
CA VAL A 365 -43.46 -6.66 22.64
C VAL A 365 -42.13 -7.36 22.91
N ILE A 366 -42.18 -8.50 23.62
CA ILE A 366 -41.00 -9.32 23.93
C ILE A 366 -40.32 -9.76 22.64
N LYS A 367 -41.08 -10.30 21.67
CA LYS A 367 -40.51 -10.72 20.37
C LYS A 367 -39.76 -9.60 19.65
N LEU A 368 -40.29 -8.37 19.68
CA LEU A 368 -39.61 -7.22 19.07
C LEU A 368 -38.39 -6.76 19.87
N GLU A 369 -38.44 -6.77 21.21
CA GLU A 369 -37.26 -6.48 22.05
C GLU A 369 -36.15 -7.54 21.90
N LEU A 370 -36.51 -8.81 21.66
CA LEU A 370 -35.57 -9.88 21.32
C LEU A 370 -34.87 -9.61 19.98
N GLU A 371 -35.61 -9.14 18.98
CA GLU A 371 -35.00 -8.74 17.71
C GLU A 371 -34.02 -7.58 17.89
N LEU A 372 -34.32 -6.64 18.79
CA LEU A 372 -33.39 -5.57 19.15
C LEU A 372 -32.16 -6.08 19.89
N ALA A 373 -32.24 -7.19 20.63
CA ALA A 373 -31.13 -7.75 21.40
C ALA A 373 -30.08 -8.50 20.54
N LYS A 374 -30.34 -8.72 19.24
CA LYS A 374 -29.38 -9.33 18.31
C LYS A 374 -28.12 -8.46 18.19
N ARG A 375 -26.99 -9.08 17.83
CA ARG A 375 -25.67 -8.40 17.67
C ARG A 375 -25.72 -7.23 16.66
N HIS A 376 -26.39 -7.45 15.54
CA HIS A 376 -26.65 -6.42 14.52
C HIS A 376 -28.15 -6.38 14.21
N PRO A 377 -28.94 -5.67 15.04
CA PRO A 377 -30.39 -5.61 14.85
C PRO A 377 -30.72 -4.69 13.69
N ASN A 378 -31.74 -5.05 12.90
CA ASN A 378 -32.30 -4.17 11.88
C ASN A 378 -33.35 -3.25 12.54
N TYR A 379 -32.90 -2.10 13.07
CA TYR A 379 -33.76 -1.15 13.80
C TYR A 379 -34.95 -0.67 12.97
N GLU A 380 -34.76 -0.41 11.68
CA GLU A 380 -35.81 0.02 10.75
C GLU A 380 -36.90 -1.05 10.60
N ALA A 381 -36.50 -2.32 10.39
CA ALA A 381 -37.46 -3.41 10.28
C ALA A 381 -38.27 -3.62 11.57
N VAL A 382 -37.62 -3.45 12.74
CA VAL A 382 -38.31 -3.54 14.03
C VAL A 382 -39.32 -2.39 14.20
N ARG A 383 -38.95 -1.15 13.83
CA ARG A 383 -39.89 -0.01 13.85
C ARG A 383 -41.08 -0.21 12.93
N ALA A 384 -40.84 -0.65 11.70
CA ALA A 384 -41.90 -0.89 10.73
C ALA A 384 -42.87 -1.97 11.25
N ARG A 385 -42.36 -3.07 11.83
CA ARG A 385 -43.18 -4.12 12.44
C ARG A 385 -43.94 -3.64 13.66
N ALA A 386 -43.30 -2.89 14.57
CA ALA A 386 -43.96 -2.31 15.73
C ALA A 386 -45.10 -1.38 15.31
N THR A 387 -44.87 -0.55 14.29
CA THR A 387 -45.87 0.36 13.71
C THR A 387 -47.05 -0.41 13.14
N ALA A 388 -46.79 -1.43 12.31
CA ALA A 388 -47.84 -2.28 11.74
C ALA A 388 -48.64 -3.00 12.84
N MET A 389 -47.96 -3.61 13.81
CA MET A 389 -48.63 -4.31 14.91
C MET A 389 -49.44 -3.37 15.80
N PHE A 390 -49.01 -2.11 15.99
CA PHE A 390 -49.78 -1.12 16.73
C PHE A 390 -51.06 -0.73 16.00
N HIS A 391 -50.97 -0.46 14.69
CA HIS A 391 -52.12 -0.14 13.84
C HIS A 391 -53.13 -1.28 13.76
N ASP A 392 -52.64 -2.51 13.62
CA ASP A 392 -53.47 -3.71 13.55
C ASP A 392 -54.07 -4.12 14.92
N GLY A 393 -53.77 -3.37 16.00
CA GLY A 393 -54.18 -3.71 17.37
C GLY A 393 -53.49 -4.96 17.94
N ARG A 394 -52.48 -5.50 17.25
CA ARG A 394 -51.73 -6.69 17.66
C ARG A 394 -50.79 -6.44 18.84
N LEU A 395 -50.41 -5.19 19.09
CA LEU A 395 -49.71 -4.78 20.32
C LEU A 395 -50.63 -4.64 21.54
N GLY A 396 -51.93 -4.87 21.37
CA GLY A 396 -52.94 -4.79 22.43
C GLY A 396 -53.87 -3.59 22.27
N THR A 397 -54.47 -3.15 23.38
CA THR A 397 -55.50 -2.11 23.42
C THR A 397 -55.17 -0.99 24.41
N GLY A 398 -55.83 0.16 24.22
CA GLY A 398 -55.78 1.30 25.14
C GLY A 398 -54.38 1.89 25.37
N ARG A 399 -54.19 2.44 26.57
CA ARG A 399 -52.98 3.13 27.00
C ARG A 399 -51.77 2.20 27.13
N ALA A 400 -51.98 0.93 27.49
CA ALA A 400 -50.95 -0.08 27.64
C ALA A 400 -50.27 -0.39 26.29
N ALA A 401 -51.06 -0.57 25.23
CA ALA A 401 -50.51 -0.76 23.88
C ALA A 401 -49.76 0.48 23.36
N ALA A 402 -50.26 1.68 23.67
CA ALA A 402 -49.56 2.92 23.32
C ALA A 402 -48.21 3.05 24.05
N LYS A 403 -48.16 2.74 25.35
CA LYS A 403 -46.92 2.69 26.14
C LYS A 403 -45.94 1.66 25.58
N ALA A 404 -46.43 0.47 25.22
CA ALA A 404 -45.62 -0.59 24.63
C ALA A 404 -44.99 -0.17 23.29
N TYR A 405 -45.81 0.37 22.37
CA TYR A 405 -45.33 0.88 21.09
C TYR A 405 -44.30 2.00 21.25
N LEU A 406 -44.59 3.00 22.08
CA LEU A 406 -43.65 4.10 22.34
C LEU A 406 -42.38 3.63 23.05
N GLY A 407 -42.48 2.62 23.91
CA GLY A 407 -41.34 1.95 24.53
C GLY A 407 -40.42 1.31 23.50
N LEU A 408 -40.97 0.59 22.51
CA LEU A 408 -40.22 0.00 21.41
C LEU A 408 -39.56 1.07 20.52
N MET A 409 -40.31 2.14 20.17
CA MET A 409 -39.77 3.26 19.39
C MET A 409 -38.61 3.94 20.12
N ARG A 410 -38.74 4.16 21.43
CA ARG A 410 -37.66 4.68 22.28
C ARG A 410 -36.47 3.74 22.34
N SER A 411 -36.69 2.44 22.56
CA SER A 411 -35.63 1.41 22.61
C SER A 411 -34.85 1.38 21.30
N THR A 412 -35.54 1.41 20.15
CA THR A 412 -34.88 1.45 18.83
C THR A 412 -34.03 2.71 18.66
N ALA A 413 -34.57 3.90 19.01
CA ALA A 413 -33.87 5.17 18.87
C ALA A 413 -32.64 5.26 19.78
N HIS A 414 -32.78 4.85 21.04
CA HIS A 414 -31.67 4.85 21.99
C HIS A 414 -30.57 3.89 21.57
N ASP A 415 -30.92 2.65 21.22
CA ASP A 415 -29.92 1.63 20.84
C ASP A 415 -29.18 1.99 19.54
N SER A 416 -29.87 2.64 18.61
CA SER A 416 -29.31 3.16 17.36
C SER A 416 -28.33 4.32 17.64
N GLN A 417 -28.74 5.35 18.39
CA GLN A 417 -27.87 6.47 18.74
C GLN A 417 -26.64 6.06 19.56
N THR A 418 -26.81 5.15 20.52
CA THR A 418 -25.69 4.74 21.37
C THR A 418 -24.64 3.97 20.55
N ALA A 419 -25.06 3.16 19.57
CA ALA A 419 -24.15 2.48 18.66
C ALA A 419 -23.31 3.46 17.82
N ASP A 420 -23.91 4.58 17.40
CA ASP A 420 -23.25 5.66 16.67
C ASP A 420 -22.31 6.49 17.57
N GLU A 421 -22.71 6.81 18.80
CA GLU A 421 -21.90 7.59 19.74
C GLU A 421 -20.66 6.84 20.21
N THR A 422 -20.74 5.51 20.29
CA THR A 422 -19.61 4.66 20.70
C THR A 422 -18.43 4.81 19.74
N GLU A 423 -18.68 4.91 18.41
CA GLU A 423 -17.64 5.19 17.40
C GLU A 423 -16.93 6.52 17.63
N ARG A 424 -17.64 7.55 18.11
CA ARG A 424 -17.05 8.87 18.41
C ARG A 424 -16.28 8.92 19.71
N GLY A 425 -16.62 8.05 20.67
CA GLY A 425 -15.99 7.98 22.00
C GLY A 425 -14.71 7.13 22.06
N GLY A 426 -14.30 6.51 20.94
CA GLY A 426 -13.09 5.68 20.86
C GLY A 426 -13.29 4.20 21.23
N ALA A 427 -14.50 3.79 21.59
CA ALA A 427 -14.86 2.37 21.68
C ALA A 427 -15.39 1.90 20.32
N SER A 428 -15.08 0.67 19.91
CA SER A 428 -15.55 0.18 18.61
C SER A 428 -17.06 -0.10 18.66
N LYS A 429 -17.74 0.10 17.53
CA LYS A 429 -19.13 -0.35 17.33
C LYS A 429 -19.32 -1.83 17.68
N ASP A 430 -18.26 -2.61 17.48
CA ASP A 430 -18.19 -4.03 17.84
C ASP A 430 -18.23 -4.25 19.36
N ASP A 431 -17.60 -3.41 20.19
CA ASP A 431 -17.67 -3.54 21.66
C ASP A 431 -19.10 -3.30 22.17
N TYR A 432 -19.81 -2.32 21.61
CA TYR A 432 -21.22 -2.10 21.93
C TYR A 432 -22.10 -3.28 21.46
N ALA A 433 -21.89 -3.76 20.23
CA ALA A 433 -22.60 -4.92 19.69
C ALA A 433 -22.33 -6.20 20.50
N ASP A 434 -21.10 -6.38 20.97
CA ASP A 434 -20.66 -7.53 21.77
C ASP A 434 -21.21 -7.46 23.20
N GLY A 435 -21.18 -6.29 23.85
CA GLY A 435 -21.85 -6.08 25.13
C GLY A 435 -23.35 -6.36 25.05
N LYS A 436 -24.01 -5.91 23.98
CA LYS A 436 -25.43 -6.19 23.73
C LYS A 436 -25.70 -7.67 23.49
N TRP A 437 -24.86 -8.33 22.70
CA TRP A 437 -24.97 -9.77 22.44
C TRP A 437 -24.73 -10.61 23.69
N LEU A 438 -23.75 -10.23 24.52
CA LEU A 438 -23.49 -10.84 25.83
C LEU A 438 -24.71 -10.72 26.74
N LEU A 439 -25.35 -9.55 26.74
CA LEU A 439 -26.61 -9.36 27.44
C LEU A 439 -27.71 -10.28 26.86
N GLY A 440 -27.79 -10.39 25.54
CA GLY A 440 -28.70 -11.30 24.84
C GLY A 440 -28.56 -12.77 25.26
N LYS A 441 -27.38 -13.21 25.72
CA LYS A 441 -27.21 -14.56 26.29
C LYS A 441 -27.89 -14.78 27.64
N LEU A 442 -28.30 -13.71 28.32
CA LEU A 442 -29.10 -13.82 29.54
C LEU A 442 -30.52 -14.28 29.27
N LEU A 443 -30.98 -14.21 28.01
CA LEU A 443 -32.23 -14.80 27.61
C LEU A 443 -32.11 -16.33 27.72
N PRO A 444 -33.03 -17.01 28.42
CA PRO A 444 -33.05 -18.47 28.38
C PRO A 444 -33.23 -18.87 26.91
N VAL A 445 -32.23 -19.59 26.39
CA VAL A 445 -32.26 -20.15 25.05
C VAL A 445 -33.54 -20.97 24.92
N GLU A 446 -34.25 -20.70 23.83
CA GLU A 446 -35.45 -21.37 23.32
C GLU A 446 -35.74 -22.73 24.01
N SER A 447 -36.89 -22.84 24.67
CA SER A 447 -37.56 -24.16 24.72
C SER A 447 -37.73 -24.66 23.29
N ASP A 448 -37.77 -25.98 23.05
CA ASP A 448 -37.92 -26.58 21.70
C ASP A 448 -39.09 -26.02 20.85
N ASP A 449 -40.03 -25.28 21.47
CA ASP A 449 -41.16 -24.61 20.84
C ASP A 449 -40.96 -23.10 20.53
N GLY A 450 -39.78 -22.52 20.81
CA GLY A 450 -39.45 -21.11 20.55
C GLY A 450 -40.19 -20.08 21.43
N VAL A 451 -40.80 -20.50 22.54
CA VAL A 451 -41.53 -19.62 23.46
C VAL A 451 -40.63 -19.21 24.64
N VAL A 452 -40.35 -17.91 24.76
CA VAL A 452 -39.63 -17.36 25.91
C VAL A 452 -40.63 -17.17 27.06
N ASP A 453 -40.29 -17.67 28.24
CA ASP A 453 -41.05 -17.45 29.47
C ASP A 453 -41.22 -15.93 29.74
N PRO A 454 -42.47 -15.43 29.90
CA PRO A 454 -42.73 -13.99 30.05
C PRO A 454 -42.01 -13.35 31.24
N ASP A 455 -41.87 -14.07 32.36
CA ASP A 455 -41.19 -13.55 33.55
C ASP A 455 -39.68 -13.42 33.31
N SER A 456 -39.08 -14.42 32.64
CA SER A 456 -37.68 -14.37 32.20
C SER A 456 -37.44 -13.22 31.21
N ALA A 457 -38.38 -12.96 30.30
CA ALA A 457 -38.31 -11.83 29.37
C ALA A 457 -38.42 -10.46 30.08
N ARG A 458 -39.30 -10.33 31.08
CA ARG A 458 -39.41 -9.11 31.90
C ARG A 458 -38.10 -8.83 32.67
N MET A 459 -37.49 -9.88 33.23
CA MET A 459 -36.18 -9.75 33.90
C MET A 459 -35.08 -9.33 32.92
N PHE A 460 -35.09 -9.85 31.69
CA PHE A 460 -34.17 -9.41 30.65
C PHE A 460 -34.34 -7.93 30.30
N ILE A 461 -35.57 -7.44 30.16
CA ILE A 461 -35.82 -6.01 29.90
C ILE A 461 -35.27 -5.14 31.03
N GLN A 462 -35.40 -5.57 32.29
CA GLN A 462 -34.81 -4.87 33.44
C GLN A 462 -33.29 -4.90 33.43
N ALA A 463 -32.68 -6.05 33.13
CA ALA A 463 -31.23 -6.19 32.97
C ALA A 463 -30.71 -5.26 31.85
N LYS A 464 -31.42 -5.18 30.72
CA LYS A 464 -31.11 -4.28 29.60
C LYS A 464 -31.17 -2.81 30.00
N ALA A 465 -32.16 -2.42 30.80
CA ALA A 465 -32.25 -1.07 31.33
C ALA A 465 -31.09 -0.73 32.28
N GLU A 466 -30.69 -1.66 33.15
CA GLU A 466 -29.50 -1.48 34.01
C GLU A 466 -28.22 -1.33 33.18
N TRP A 467 -28.04 -2.18 32.18
CA TRP A 467 -26.90 -2.12 31.26
C TRP A 467 -26.80 -0.77 30.55
N ARG A 468 -27.92 -0.28 29.97
CA ARG A 468 -27.96 1.06 29.34
C ARG A 468 -27.55 2.17 30.31
N ASN A 469 -28.00 2.11 31.56
CA ASN A 469 -27.63 3.11 32.57
C ASN A 469 -26.14 3.09 32.90
N ARG A 470 -25.53 1.90 32.98
CA ARG A 470 -24.08 1.74 33.21
C ARG A 470 -23.25 2.31 32.06
N VAL A 471 -23.62 1.97 30.83
CA VAL A 471 -22.96 2.50 29.62
C VAL A 471 -23.07 4.03 29.58
N LYS A 472 -24.27 4.57 29.86
CA LYS A 472 -24.49 6.02 29.94
C LYS A 472 -23.63 6.70 31.01
N ASN A 473 -23.29 5.99 32.09
CA ASN A 473 -22.43 6.48 33.16
C ASN A 473 -20.92 6.28 32.88
N GLY A 474 -20.55 5.85 31.67
CA GLY A 474 -19.17 5.75 31.23
C GLY A 474 -18.50 4.39 31.44
N GLU A 475 -19.24 3.34 31.84
CA GLU A 475 -18.71 1.97 31.81
C GLU A 475 -18.58 1.48 30.36
N SER A 476 -17.55 0.69 30.04
CA SER A 476 -17.46 0.09 28.70
C SER A 476 -18.64 -0.86 28.46
N PRO A 477 -19.21 -0.91 27.25
CA PRO A 477 -20.35 -1.77 26.95
C PRO A 477 -20.18 -3.25 27.33
N SER A 478 -19.00 -3.83 27.09
CA SER A 478 -18.64 -5.19 27.48
C SER A 478 -18.54 -5.37 28.99
N ALA A 479 -17.87 -4.46 29.71
CA ALA A 479 -17.75 -4.54 31.17
C ALA A 479 -19.10 -4.35 31.86
N ALA A 480 -19.92 -3.42 31.37
CA ALA A 480 -21.28 -3.22 31.83
C ALA A 480 -22.12 -4.48 31.60
N ALA A 481 -21.98 -5.12 30.43
CA ALA A 481 -22.72 -6.35 30.12
C ALA A 481 -22.33 -7.50 31.05
N ASP A 482 -21.03 -7.68 31.33
CA ASP A 482 -20.54 -8.67 32.27
C ASP A 482 -21.03 -8.42 33.70
N ALA A 483 -21.03 -7.17 34.15
CA ALA A 483 -21.52 -6.79 35.47
C ALA A 483 -23.03 -7.09 35.62
N VAL A 484 -23.81 -6.76 34.60
CA VAL A 484 -25.24 -7.05 34.55
C VAL A 484 -25.48 -8.55 34.46
N ALA A 485 -24.71 -9.27 33.65
CA ALA A 485 -24.82 -10.72 33.52
C ALA A 485 -24.52 -11.46 34.83
N LYS A 486 -23.55 -11.00 35.62
CA LYS A 486 -23.28 -11.54 36.96
C LYS A 486 -24.44 -11.32 37.93
N THR A 487 -25.12 -10.18 37.82
CA THR A 487 -26.22 -9.80 38.72
C THR A 487 -27.53 -10.50 38.36
N TRP A 488 -27.83 -10.58 37.06
CA TRP A 488 -29.11 -11.05 36.54
C TRP A 488 -29.07 -12.50 36.05
N GLY A 489 -27.93 -13.01 35.60
CA GLY A 489 -27.78 -14.38 35.08
C GLY A 489 -28.29 -15.45 36.05
N PRO A 490 -27.90 -15.45 37.33
CA PRO A 490 -28.42 -16.41 38.32
C PRO A 490 -29.93 -16.29 38.53
N ARG A 491 -30.49 -15.08 38.41
CA ARG A 491 -31.92 -14.81 38.62
C ARG A 491 -32.76 -15.33 37.45
N VAL A 492 -32.32 -15.04 36.23
CA VAL A 492 -33.01 -15.51 35.01
C VAL A 492 -32.90 -17.03 34.88
N ALA A 493 -31.74 -17.61 35.17
CA ALA A 493 -31.56 -19.07 35.18
C ALA A 493 -32.36 -19.77 36.30
N GLY A 494 -32.62 -19.07 37.42
CA GLY A 494 -33.47 -19.57 38.50
C GLY A 494 -34.95 -19.63 38.14
N VAL A 495 -35.44 -18.63 37.38
CA VAL A 495 -36.83 -18.59 36.88
C VAL A 495 -37.05 -19.65 35.80
N ALA A 496 -36.10 -19.80 34.85
CA ALA A 496 -36.18 -20.82 33.79
C ALA A 496 -36.19 -22.27 34.31
N LYS A 497 -35.68 -22.51 35.53
CA LYS A 497 -35.69 -23.83 36.20
C LYS A 497 -36.88 -24.04 37.13
N SER A 498 -37.64 -22.98 37.42
CA SER A 498 -38.89 -23.13 38.15
C SER A 498 -39.92 -23.75 37.21
N PRO A 499 -40.55 -24.88 37.56
CA PRO A 499 -41.64 -25.39 36.74
C PRO A 499 -42.67 -24.29 36.62
N ALA A 500 -43.06 -23.96 35.37
CA ALA A 500 -44.12 -23.00 35.10
C ALA A 500 -45.25 -23.23 36.11
N PRO A 501 -45.76 -22.19 36.79
CA PRO A 501 -46.86 -22.37 37.72
C PRO A 501 -47.93 -23.11 36.94
N THR A 502 -48.20 -24.35 37.36
CA THR A 502 -49.29 -25.13 36.79
C THR A 502 -50.50 -24.23 36.95
N THR A 503 -50.99 -23.71 35.83
CA THR A 503 -52.30 -23.09 35.80
C THR A 503 -53.23 -24.23 36.17
N LYS A 504 -53.53 -24.35 37.46
CA LYS A 504 -54.75 -25.03 37.88
C LYS A 504 -55.81 -24.26 37.13
N LYS A 505 -56.29 -24.82 36.02
CA LYS A 505 -57.53 -24.41 35.39
C LYS A 505 -58.57 -24.57 36.48
N THR A 506 -58.87 -23.47 37.18
CA THR A 506 -60.06 -23.38 38.01
C THR A 506 -61.21 -23.37 37.00
N THR A 507 -61.68 -24.56 36.63
CA THR A 507 -62.87 -24.72 35.82
C THR A 507 -64.04 -24.32 36.69
N PHE A 508 -64.45 -23.06 36.59
CA PHE A 508 -65.73 -22.62 37.11
C PHE A 508 -66.82 -23.40 36.39
N LYS A 509 -67.58 -24.18 37.13
CA LYS A 509 -68.76 -24.86 36.60
C LYS A 509 -69.97 -24.23 37.23
N TYR A 510 -70.90 -23.79 36.39
CA TYR A 510 -72.25 -23.49 36.84
C TYR A 510 -72.93 -24.79 37.23
N ASP A 511 -73.53 -24.83 38.41
CA ASP A 511 -74.42 -25.94 38.76
C ASP A 511 -75.71 -25.88 37.92
N ASN A 512 -76.53 -26.92 38.01
CA ASN A 512 -77.81 -27.00 37.28
C ASN A 512 -78.84 -25.94 37.72
N GLN A 513 -78.49 -25.07 38.69
CA GLN A 513 -79.27 -23.93 39.14
C GLN A 513 -78.68 -22.58 38.70
N GLY A 514 -77.57 -22.58 37.96
CA GLY A 514 -76.94 -21.37 37.42
C GLY A 514 -76.01 -20.64 38.40
N ASN A 515 -75.59 -21.27 39.50
CA ASN A 515 -74.62 -20.67 40.43
C ASN A 515 -73.19 -21.07 40.08
N LEU A 516 -72.27 -20.09 40.06
CA LEU A 516 -70.85 -20.30 39.77
C LEU A 516 -70.15 -20.97 40.97
N LYS A 517 -69.53 -22.14 40.78
CA LYS A 517 -68.65 -22.78 41.75
C LYS A 517 -67.22 -22.89 41.24
#